data_AF-A0A7Y1XAV6-F1
#
_entry.id   AF-A0A7Y1XAV6-F1
#
_cell.length_a   1.000
_cell.length_b   1.000
_cell.length_c   1.000
_cell.angle_alpha   90.00
_cell.angle_beta   90.00
_cell.angle_gamma   90.00
#
_symmetry.space_group_name_H-M   'P 1'
#
loop_
_entity.id
_entity.type
_entity.pdbx_description
1 polymer ?
#
loop_
_entity_poly.entity_id
_entity_poly.type
_entity_poly.pdbx_seq_one_letter_code
_entity_poly.pdbx_strand_id
1 'polypeptide(L)'
;MNLTTIYWRDIPAQVTGQDGKIRHRIELPQRFQVAIDRAAMDAGMIGTDEYLTEWRKETETIETENLEQAVAHRADELDGDWTSDVLNACVANLGYLASPNGEA
;
A
#
# COMPACT_ATOMS: atom_id res chain seq x y z
N MET A 1 -8.73 18.35 -2.34
CA MET A 1 -8.26 17.24 -3.19
C MET A 1 -8.38 15.94 -2.42
N ASN A 2 -8.51 14.81 -3.10
CA ASN A 2 -8.59 13.51 -2.45
C ASN A 2 -7.39 12.66 -2.85
N LEU A 3 -6.76 12.03 -1.87
CA LEU A 3 -5.68 11.11 -2.10
C LEU A 3 -6.16 9.73 -1.64
N THR A 4 -6.23 8.81 -2.59
CA THR A 4 -6.61 7.43 -2.40
C THR A 4 -5.37 6.57 -2.42
N THR A 5 -4.96 6.05 -1.26
CA THR A 5 -3.90 5.06 -1.17
C THR A 5 -4.51 3.67 -1.24
N ILE A 6 -3.97 2.85 -2.12
CA ILE A 6 -4.36 1.45 -2.30
C ILE A 6 -3.38 0.60 -1.51
N TYR A 7 -3.92 -0.18 -0.59
CA TYR A 7 -3.22 -1.15 0.23
C TYR A 7 -3.70 -2.55 -0.14
N TRP A 8 -2.81 -3.51 -0.08
CA TRP A 8 -3.15 -4.92 -0.07
C TRP A 8 -2.85 -5.46 1.31
N ARG A 9 -3.90 -5.85 2.05
CA ARG A 9 -3.83 -6.06 3.51
C ARG A 9 -3.30 -4.81 4.22
N ASP A 10 -2.02 -4.85 4.60
CA ASP A 10 -1.31 -3.76 5.26
C ASP A 10 -0.27 -3.08 4.34
N ILE A 11 0.16 -3.77 3.27
CA ILE A 11 1.24 -3.29 2.39
C ILE A 11 0.67 -2.27 1.38
N PRO A 12 1.21 -1.04 1.30
CA PRO A 12 0.79 -0.08 0.30
C PRO A 12 1.28 -0.52 -1.08
N ALA A 13 0.42 -0.40 -2.09
CA ALA A 13 0.74 -0.77 -3.47
C ALA A 13 0.87 0.46 -4.38
N GLN A 14 0.00 1.46 -4.15
CA GLN A 14 -0.12 2.59 -5.05
C GLN A 14 -0.82 3.77 -4.37
N VAL A 15 -0.45 4.98 -4.79
CA VAL A 15 -1.13 6.20 -4.41
C VAL A 15 -1.83 6.83 -5.61
N THR A 16 -3.09 7.24 -5.44
CA THR A 16 -3.90 7.86 -6.50
C THR A 16 -4.50 9.16 -6.00
N GLY A 17 -4.12 10.29 -6.59
CA GLY A 17 -4.75 11.58 -6.35
C GLY A 17 -5.92 11.81 -7.29
N GLN A 18 -6.98 12.42 -6.77
CA GLN A 18 -8.11 12.94 -7.53
C GLN A 18 -8.38 14.40 -7.12
N ASP A 19 -8.42 15.28 -8.10
CA ASP A 19 -8.83 16.68 -7.96
C ASP A 19 -9.87 17.02 -9.04
N GLY A 20 -11.15 16.98 -8.68
CA GLY A 20 -12.25 17.26 -9.61
C GLY A 20 -12.21 16.37 -10.86
N LYS A 21 -11.70 16.91 -11.98
CA LYS A 21 -11.53 16.22 -13.28
C LYS A 21 -10.13 15.63 -13.48
N ILE A 22 -9.15 16.06 -12.71
CA ILE A 22 -7.77 15.60 -12.81
C ILE A 22 -7.57 14.39 -11.90
N ARG A 23 -6.92 13.35 -12.43
CA ARG A 23 -6.51 12.17 -11.69
C ARG A 23 -5.02 11.93 -11.91
N HIS A 24 -4.30 11.64 -10.85
CA HIS A 24 -2.88 11.34 -10.88
C HIS A 24 -2.65 10.03 -10.12
N ARG A 25 -1.77 9.17 -10.61
CA ARG A 25 -1.48 7.86 -10.02
C ARG A 25 0.02 7.66 -10.01
N ILE A 26 0.55 7.27 -8.86
CA ILE A 26 1.93 6.86 -8.72
C ILE A 26 1.95 5.46 -8.11
N GLU A 27 2.59 4.56 -8.83
CA GLU A 27 2.80 3.19 -8.40
C GLU A 27 4.06 3.14 -7.54
N LEU A 28 3.98 2.42 -6.41
CA LEU A 28 5.13 2.26 -5.54
C LEU A 28 6.17 1.33 -6.19
N PRO A 29 7.45 1.41 -5.78
CA PRO A 29 8.50 0.60 -6.38
C PRO A 29 8.27 -0.90 -6.21
N GLN A 30 8.94 -1.67 -7.07
CA GLN A 30 8.75 -3.12 -7.20
C GLN A 30 8.89 -3.90 -5.88
N ARG A 31 9.64 -3.39 -4.89
CA ARG A 31 9.74 -4.00 -3.55
C ARG A 31 8.38 -4.28 -2.90
N PHE A 32 7.42 -3.37 -3.05
CA PHE A 32 6.07 -3.52 -2.50
C PHE A 32 5.29 -4.61 -3.22
N GLN A 33 5.35 -4.63 -4.55
CA GLN A 33 4.72 -5.66 -5.36
C GLN A 33 5.28 -7.06 -5.04
N VAL A 34 6.61 -7.16 -4.88
CA VAL A 34 7.27 -8.42 -4.51
C VAL A 34 6.86 -8.86 -3.11
N ALA A 35 6.69 -7.93 -2.16
CA ALA A 35 6.20 -8.26 -0.83
C ALA A 35 4.75 -8.75 -0.86
N ILE A 36 3.86 -8.08 -1.60
CA ILE A 36 2.47 -8.52 -1.78
C ILE A 36 2.39 -9.92 -2.38
N ASP A 37 3.14 -10.16 -3.47
CA ASP A 37 3.20 -11.47 -4.13
C ASP A 37 3.70 -12.55 -3.18
N ARG A 38 4.79 -12.30 -2.45
CA ARG A 38 5.32 -13.26 -1.45
C ARG A 38 4.34 -13.52 -0.31
N ALA A 39 3.70 -12.47 0.22
CA ALA A 39 2.71 -12.60 1.28
C ALA A 39 1.49 -13.40 0.82
N ALA A 40 1.03 -13.18 -0.42
CA ALA A 40 -0.04 -13.96 -1.02
C ALA A 40 0.38 -15.42 -1.29
N MET A 41 1.64 -15.66 -1.69
CA MET A 41 2.21 -17.00 -1.82
C MET A 41 2.25 -17.73 -0.48
N ASP A 42 2.75 -17.08 0.56
CA ASP A 42 2.87 -17.66 1.91
C ASP A 42 1.49 -17.92 2.53
N ALA A 43 0.53 -17.03 2.27
CA ALA A 43 -0.87 -17.21 2.65
C ALA A 43 -1.60 -18.29 1.84
N GLY A 44 -1.01 -18.79 0.74
CA GLY A 44 -1.65 -19.74 -0.17
C GLY A 44 -2.84 -19.16 -0.93
N MET A 45 -2.93 -17.83 -1.04
CA MET A 45 -4.05 -17.10 -1.65
C MET A 45 -3.74 -16.58 -3.06
N ILE A 46 -2.59 -16.96 -3.62
CA ILE A 46 -2.24 -16.63 -5.01
C ILE A 46 -3.29 -17.23 -5.95
N GLY A 47 -3.98 -16.36 -6.69
CA GLY A 47 -4.96 -16.76 -7.71
C GLY A 47 -6.34 -17.11 -7.18
N THR A 48 -6.62 -16.86 -5.89
CA THR A 48 -7.98 -17.01 -5.32
C THR A 48 -8.69 -15.66 -5.24
N ASP A 49 -10.02 -15.69 -5.14
CA ASP A 49 -10.85 -14.50 -4.97
C ASP A 49 -10.50 -13.74 -3.67
N GLU A 50 -9.99 -14.44 -2.65
CA GLU A 50 -9.49 -13.84 -1.40
C GLU A 50 -8.42 -12.78 -1.68
N TYR A 51 -7.45 -13.04 -2.57
CA TYR A 51 -6.44 -12.04 -2.94
C TYR A 51 -7.04 -10.73 -3.46
N LEU A 52 -8.11 -10.81 -4.26
CA LEU A 52 -8.83 -9.65 -4.79
C LEU A 52 -9.66 -8.94 -3.72
N THR A 53 -10.13 -9.67 -2.72
CA THR A 53 -10.98 -9.15 -1.65
C THR A 53 -10.18 -8.38 -0.59
N GLU A 54 -8.91 -8.72 -0.42
CA GLU A 54 -7.99 -8.07 0.54
C GLU A 54 -7.47 -6.70 0.10
N TRP A 55 -7.83 -6.26 -1.11
CA TRP A 55 -7.51 -4.91 -1.59
C TRP A 55 -8.31 -3.86 -0.84
N ARG A 56 -7.60 -3.01 -0.11
CA ARG A 56 -8.14 -1.88 0.64
C ARG A 56 -7.78 -0.59 -0.06
N LYS A 57 -8.72 0.35 -0.07
CA LYS A 57 -8.52 1.69 -0.59
C LYS A 57 -8.89 2.67 0.50
N GLU A 58 -7.93 3.46 0.92
CA GLU A 58 -8.15 4.51 1.89
C GLU A 58 -8.13 5.84 1.16
N THR A 59 -9.21 6.59 1.28
CA THR A 59 -9.30 7.92 0.68
C THR A 59 -9.24 8.96 1.78
N GLU A 60 -8.17 9.74 1.77
CA GLU A 60 -7.97 10.89 2.65
C GLU A 60 -8.18 12.19 1.87
N THR A 61 -8.68 13.21 2.56
CA THR A 61 -8.84 14.54 1.96
C THR A 61 -7.63 15.37 2.36
N ILE A 62 -6.91 15.89 1.37
CA ILE A 62 -5.70 16.67 1.56
C ILE A 62 -5.93 18.13 1.17
N GLU A 63 -5.33 19.01 1.96
CA GLU A 63 -5.31 20.46 1.76
C GLU A 63 -4.04 20.84 1.01
N THR A 64 -3.97 20.49 -0.27
CA THR A 64 -2.88 20.87 -1.17
C THR A 64 -3.42 21.57 -2.40
N GLU A 65 -2.57 22.38 -3.04
CA GLU A 65 -2.84 23.03 -4.31
C GLU A 65 -2.23 22.24 -5.50
N ASN A 66 -1.34 21.27 -5.22
CA ASN A 66 -0.65 20.46 -6.22
C ASN A 66 -0.90 18.97 -6.02
N LEU A 67 -1.85 18.41 -6.77
CA LEU A 67 -2.20 16.99 -6.70
C LEU A 67 -1.01 16.08 -7.01
N GLU A 68 -0.28 16.35 -8.08
CA GLU A 68 0.88 15.55 -8.51
C GLU A 68 1.96 15.53 -7.43
N GLN A 69 2.29 16.69 -6.86
CA GLN A 69 3.27 16.80 -5.78
C GLN A 69 2.82 16.06 -4.53
N ALA A 70 1.54 16.14 -4.15
CA ALA A 70 1.06 15.43 -2.96
C ALA A 70 1.03 13.92 -3.14
N VAL A 71 0.67 13.42 -4.33
CA VAL A 71 0.74 11.98 -4.64
C VAL A 71 2.19 11.51 -4.63
N ALA A 72 3.11 12.28 -5.20
CA ALA A 72 4.54 11.96 -5.21
C ALA A 72 5.13 11.97 -3.79
N HIS A 73 4.84 13.01 -3.01
CA HIS A 73 5.26 13.11 -1.62
C HIS A 73 4.73 11.95 -0.79
N ARG A 74 3.45 11.60 -0.93
CA ARG A 74 2.87 10.47 -0.18
C ARG A 74 3.50 9.13 -0.59
N ALA A 75 3.79 8.95 -1.88
CA ALA A 75 4.48 7.75 -2.35
C ALA A 75 5.93 7.67 -1.80
N ASP A 76 6.65 8.79 -1.76
CA ASP A 76 8.01 8.89 -1.20
C ASP A 76 8.03 8.64 0.32
N GLU A 77 7.07 9.21 1.05
CA GLU A 77 6.91 8.96 2.50
C GLU A 77 6.66 7.47 2.78
N LEU A 78 5.77 6.84 2.02
CA LEU A 78 5.52 5.40 2.13
C LEU A 78 6.77 4.59 1.76
N ASP A 79 7.50 5.00 0.73
CA ASP A 79 8.75 4.36 0.32
C ASP A 79 9.85 4.40 1.40
N GLY A 80 9.92 5.52 2.12
CA GLY A 80 10.85 5.73 3.23
C GLY A 80 10.46 4.99 4.50
N ASP A 81 9.18 4.98 4.85
CA ASP A 81 8.64 4.30 6.04
C ASP A 81 8.70 2.77 5.87
N TRP A 82 8.36 2.27 4.68
CA TRP A 82 8.38 0.85 4.34
C TRP A 82 9.72 0.41 3.79
N THR A 83 10.65 0.21 4.71
CA THR A 83 11.94 -0.40 4.40
C THR A 83 11.81 -1.88 4.06
N SER A 84 12.84 -2.45 3.44
CA SER A 84 12.88 -3.88 3.07
C SER A 84 12.68 -4.81 4.27
N ASP A 85 13.09 -4.40 5.48
CA ASP A 85 12.90 -5.17 6.71
C ASP A 85 11.42 -5.24 7.10
N VAL A 86 10.73 -4.09 7.11
CA VAL A 86 9.29 -3.99 7.38
C VAL A 86 8.49 -4.81 6.38
N LEU A 87 8.81 -4.71 5.10
CA LEU A 87 8.16 -5.50 4.05
C LEU A 87 8.38 -7.00 4.27
N ASN A 88 9.60 -7.42 4.63
CA ASN A 88 9.90 -8.83 4.88
C ASN A 88 9.20 -9.36 6.15
N ALA A 89 9.12 -8.55 7.21
CA ALA A 89 8.35 -8.86 8.41
C ALA A 89 6.85 -8.96 8.10
N CYS A 90 6.33 -8.06 7.27
CA CYS A 90 4.95 -8.09 6.82
C CYS A 90 4.65 -9.36 6.02
N VAL A 91 5.54 -9.73 5.08
CA VAL A 91 5.47 -10.99 4.32
C VAL A 91 5.44 -12.21 5.24
N ALA A 92 6.32 -12.26 6.24
CA ALA A 92 6.36 -13.34 7.22
C ALA A 92 5.09 -13.43 8.08
N ASN A 93 4.33 -12.34 8.18
CA ASN A 93 3.02 -12.27 8.82
C ASN A 93 1.87 -12.32 7.80
N LEU A 94 2.09 -12.95 6.64
CA LEU A 94 1.07 -13.11 5.59
C LEU A 94 0.53 -11.78 5.04
N GLY A 95 1.29 -10.69 5.08
CA GLY A 95 0.87 -9.37 4.60
C GLY A 95 0.22 -8.48 5.66
N TYR A 96 0.37 -8.82 6.94
CA TYR A 96 -0.01 -7.97 8.07
C TYR A 96 1.24 -7.37 8.71
N LEU A 97 1.24 -6.07 9.04
CA LEU A 97 2.29 -5.53 9.91
C LEU A 97 2.22 -6.26 11.25
N ALA A 98 3.33 -6.87 11.66
CA ALA A 98 3.43 -7.49 12.97
C ALA A 98 3.11 -6.40 14.01
N SER A 99 1.92 -6.48 14.63
CA SER A 99 1.61 -5.63 15.75
C SER A 99 2.67 -5.89 16.83
N PRO A 100 3.29 -4.85 17.43
CA PRO A 100 4.30 -5.05 18.47
C PRO A 100 3.75 -5.69 19.76
N ASN A 101 2.48 -6.11 19.79
CA ASN A 101 1.91 -6.90 20.88
C ASN A 101 1.48 -8.26 20.34
N GLY A 102 2.41 -9.20 20.36
CA GLY A 102 2.07 -10.60 20.43
C GLY A 102 1.42 -10.87 21.78
N GLU A 103 0.12 -11.12 21.79
CA GLU A 103 -0.47 -12.00 22.79
C GLU A 103 -1.00 -13.21 22.03
N ALA A 104 -0.28 -14.31 22.23
CA ALA A 104 -0.55 -15.65 21.75
C ALA A 104 -1.76 -16.28 22.43
#